data_AF-A0A2V7RDW0-F1
#
_entry.id   AF-A0A2V7RDW0-F1
#
_cell.length_a   1.000
_cell.length_b   1.000
_cell.length_c   1.000
_cell.angle_alpha   90.00
_cell.angle_beta   90.00
_cell.angle_gamma   90.00
#
_symmetry.space_group_name_H-M   'P 1'
#
loop_
_entity.id
_entity.type
_entity.pdbx_description
1 polymer ?
#
loop_
_entity_poly.entity_id
_entity_poly.type
_entity_poly.pdbx_seq_one_letter_code
_entity_poly.pdbx_strand_id
1 'polypeptide(L)' 'MHLNSLRLCNFRQHADTRIVFDSGLTGIIGPNGAGKSTIL' A
#
# COMPACT_ATOMS: atom_id res chain seq x y z
N MET A 1 -12.58 10.39 6.85
CA MET A 1 -12.10 8.99 6.72
C MET A 1 -10.60 8.98 6.99
N HIS A 2 -10.10 8.13 7.89
CA HIS A 2 -8.68 8.00 8.23
C HIS A 2 -8.27 6.54 8.05
N LEU A 3 -7.25 6.28 7.23
CA LEU A 3 -6.76 4.94 6.97
C LEU A 3 -5.65 4.64 7.97
N ASN A 4 -5.79 3.61 8.81
CA ASN A 4 -4.78 3.28 9.84
C ASN A 4 -3.77 2.26 9.31
N SER A 5 -4.25 1.24 8.62
CA SER A 5 -3.42 0.17 8.08
C SER A 5 -4.13 -0.57 6.96
N LEU A 6 -3.35 -1.11 6.02
CA LEU A 6 -3.80 -1.99 4.95
C LEU A 6 -2.99 -3.29 4.99
N ARG A 7 -3.66 -4.43 4.85
CA ARG A 7 -3.01 -5.71 4.58
C ARG A 7 -3.58 -6.34 3.31
N LEU A 8 -2.70 -6.66 2.38
CA LEU A 8 -3.02 -7.31 1.11
C LEU A 8 -2.41 -8.70 1.10
N CYS A 9 -3.23 -9.74 1.00
CA CYS A 9 -2.79 -11.12 0.91
C CYS A 9 -3.23 -11.72 -0.43
N ASN A 10 -2.29 -12.27 -1.19
CA ASN A 10 -2.53 -12.84 -2.52
C ASN A 10 -3.35 -11.93 -3.45
N PHE A 11 -3.08 -10.61 -3.41
CA PHE A 11 -3.81 -9.62 -4.19
C PHE A 11 -2.91 -8.99 -5.26
N ARG A 12 -3.12 -9.39 -6.52
CA ARG A 12 -2.24 -9.06 -7.65
C ARG A 12 -0.79 -9.40 -7.32
N GLN A 13 0.09 -8.41 -7.31
CA GLN A 13 1.52 -8.55 -7.01
C GLN A 13 1.85 -8.60 -5.50
N HIS A 14 0.86 -8.41 -4.63
CA HIS A 14 1.05 -8.45 -3.18
C HIS A 14 0.73 -9.85 -2.64
N ALA A 15 1.77 -10.67 -2.45
CA ALA A 15 1.64 -11.99 -1.82
C ALA A 15 1.25 -11.86 -0.33
N ASP A 16 1.98 -11.05 0.44
CA ASP A 16 1.59 -10.56 1.77
C ASP A 16 2.24 -9.19 1.99
N THR A 17 1.45 -8.12 1.90
CA THR A 17 1.92 -6.74 2.07
C THR A 17 1.17 -6.08 3.20
N ARG A 18 1.90 -5.50 4.16
CA ARG A 18 1.36 -4.74 5.27
C ARG A 18 1.86 -3.31 5.20
N ILE A 19 0.92 -2.36 5.22
CA ILE A 19 1.19 -0.92 5.21
C ILE A 19 0.52 -0.33 6.45
N VAL A 20 1.28 0.44 7.22
CA VAL A 20 0.76 1.26 8.31
C VAL A 20 0.82 2.70 7.84
N PHE A 21 -0.29 3.41 7.93
CA PHE A 21 -0.37 4.82 7.56
C PHE A 21 -0.25 5.63 8.84
N ASP A 22 0.66 6.59 8.82
CA ASP A 22 0.77 7.58 9.88
C ASP A 22 -0.08 8.81 9.54
N SER A 23 -0.34 9.63 10.55
CA SER A 23 -0.93 10.94 10.38
C SER A 23 -0.06 11.84 9.48
N GLY A 24 -0.70 12.63 8.61
CA GLY A 24 -0.01 13.53 7.69
C GLY A 24 0.10 12.99 6.26
N LEU A 25 1.19 13.36 5.56
CA LEU A 25 1.40 13.04 4.15
C LEU A 25 2.20 11.75 4.00
N THR A 26 1.58 10.71 3.43
CA THR A 26 2.27 9.44 3.09
C THR A 26 2.59 9.40 1.59
N GLY A 27 3.87 9.24 1.25
CA GLY A 27 4.32 9.03 -0.14
C GLY A 27 4.60 7.55 -0.42
N ILE A 28 3.98 6.98 -1.46
CA ILE A 28 4.26 5.61 -1.92
C ILE A 28 5.18 5.69 -3.15
N ILE A 29 6.43 5.25 -3.02
CA ILE A 29 7.48 5.39 -4.05
C ILE A 29 7.96 3.99 -4.48
N GLY A 30 8.32 3.85 -5.76
CA GLY A 30 8.84 2.61 -6.34
C GLY A 30 8.80 2.62 -7.87
N PRO A 31 9.47 1.69 -8.55
CA PRO A 31 9.53 1.63 -10.01
C PRO A 31 8.14 1.37 -10.64
N ASN A 32 8.04 1.57 -11.97
CA ASN A 32 6.83 1.24 -12.72
C ASN A 32 6.52 -0.25 -12.60
N GLY A 33 5.25 -0.59 -12.38
CA GLY A 33 4.84 -1.98 -12.17
C GLY A 33 5.12 -2.55 -10.77
N ALA A 34 5.53 -1.74 -9.77
CA ALA A 34 5.77 -2.20 -8.39
C ALA A 34 4.50 -2.28 -7.51
N GLY A 35 3.31 -2.02 -8.06
CA GLY A 35 2.04 -2.19 -7.33
C GLY A 35 1.52 -1.01 -6.53
N LYS A 36 2.12 0.17 -6.68
CA LYS A 36 1.65 1.41 -6.03
C LYS A 36 0.16 1.69 -6.27
N SER A 37 -0.29 1.62 -7.52
CA SER A 37 -1.71 1.82 -7.87
C SER A 37 -2.62 0.69 -7.40
N THR A 38 -2.06 -0.47 -6.99
CA THR A 38 -2.86 -1.56 -6.41
C THR A 38 -3.26 -1.28 -4.97
N ILE A 39 -2.56 -0.36 -4.29
CA ILE A 39 -2.83 0.07 -2.92
C ILE A 39 -3.98 1.10 -2.86
N LEU A 40 -4.30 1.77 -3.99
CA LEU A 40 -5.36 2.77 -4.13
C LEU A 40 -6.72 2.16 -4.50
#